data_AF-A0A5J6N2R3-F1
#
_entry.id   AF-A0A5J6N2R3-F1
#
_cell.length_a   1.000
_cell.length_b   1.000
_cell.length_c   1.000
_cell.angle_alpha   90.00
_cell.angle_beta   90.00
_cell.angle_gamma   90.00
#
_symmetry.space_group_name_H-M   'P 1'
#
loop_
_entity.id
_entity.type
_entity.pdbx_description
1 polymer ?
#
loop_
_entity_poly.entity_id
_entity_poly.type
_entity_poly.pdbx_seq_one_letter_code
_entity_poly.pdbx_strand_id
1 'polypeptide(L)'
;MLLTGLVMALISLGSLSGRADDTTTTDDRHAEYYYPTPESSEIYNARVQTLPESDRSRRIGFVTALTKQLLEQRYDPGYAVFAKGDNAEKLIIVALQDGRFNTIYRSRALLANLTAIARLTPFFQQYTLADLSTFLDLMKLLGFEQVTISDGAQFAHQIEIR
;
A
#
# COMPACT_ATOMS: atom_id res chain seq x y z
N MET A 1 38.12 -67.74 16.64
CA MET A 1 37.61 -67.98 15.27
C MET A 1 36.52 -66.96 14.98
N LEU A 2 36.67 -66.22 13.87
CA LEU A 2 35.64 -65.46 13.10
C LEU A 2 35.01 -64.26 13.85
N LEU A 3 35.45 -63.00 13.67
CA LEU A 3 35.44 -62.09 12.49
C LEU A 3 34.03 -61.67 12.02
N THR A 4 33.91 -60.36 11.70
CA THR A 4 32.78 -59.59 11.12
C THR A 4 31.72 -59.08 12.12
N GLY A 5 31.24 -57.83 12.10
CA GLY A 5 31.36 -56.78 11.09
C GLY A 5 31.04 -55.38 11.63
N LEU A 6 31.55 -54.43 10.85
CA LEU A 6 31.51 -52.98 10.93
C LEU A 6 30.12 -52.42 10.57
N VAL A 7 29.53 -51.55 11.40
CA VAL A 7 28.69 -50.43 10.94
C VAL A 7 28.88 -49.25 11.89
N MET A 8 29.59 -48.22 11.42
CA MET A 8 29.72 -46.94 12.10
C MET A 8 28.62 -46.01 11.55
N ALA A 9 27.60 -45.71 12.35
CA ALA A 9 26.53 -44.78 11.97
C ALA A 9 26.94 -43.35 12.37
N LEU A 10 27.28 -42.52 11.38
CA LEU A 10 27.39 -41.06 11.55
C LEU A 10 25.98 -40.48 11.70
N ILE A 11 25.68 -39.88 12.85
CA ILE A 11 24.51 -39.00 13.03
C ILE A 11 25.03 -37.56 12.96
N SER A 12 24.90 -36.93 11.80
CA SER A 12 25.03 -35.48 11.66
C SER A 12 23.69 -34.84 12.05
N LEU A 13 23.56 -34.42 13.30
CA LEU A 13 22.44 -33.58 13.74
C LEU A 13 22.67 -32.16 13.24
N GLY A 14 21.95 -31.79 12.18
CA GLY A 14 21.97 -30.45 11.60
C GLY A 14 21.46 -29.42 12.60
N SER A 15 22.24 -28.35 12.77
CA SER A 15 21.83 -27.12 13.44
C SER A 15 20.67 -26.50 12.68
N LEU A 16 19.45 -26.60 13.23
CA LEU A 16 18.34 -25.72 12.88
C LEU A 16 18.70 -24.30 13.32
N SER A 17 19.37 -23.55 12.44
CA SER A 17 19.31 -22.09 12.50
C SER A 17 17.87 -21.71 12.21
N GLY A 18 17.11 -21.44 13.28
CA GLY A 18 15.82 -20.78 13.21
C GLY A 18 15.99 -19.51 12.40
N ARG A 19 15.40 -19.50 11.21
CA ARG A 19 15.19 -18.29 10.42
C ARG A 19 14.28 -17.41 11.26
N ALA A 20 14.85 -16.37 11.87
CA ALA A 20 14.06 -15.27 12.40
C ALA A 20 13.26 -14.72 11.22
N ASP A 21 11.96 -15.02 11.19
CA ASP A 21 11.00 -14.24 10.42
C ASP A 21 11.00 -12.86 11.09
N ASP A 22 11.86 -11.99 10.57
CA ASP A 22 11.84 -10.56 10.84
C ASP A 22 10.72 -9.94 9.98
N THR A 23 9.51 -10.47 10.11
CA THR A 23 8.30 -9.76 9.72
C THR A 23 8.05 -8.75 10.83
N THR A 24 8.75 -7.60 10.75
CA THR A 24 8.26 -6.35 11.30
C THR A 24 7.01 -5.93 10.53
N THR A 25 5.96 -6.76 10.59
CA THR A 25 4.60 -6.28 10.45
C THR A 25 4.37 -5.51 11.73
N THR A 26 4.78 -4.24 11.75
CA THR A 26 4.23 -3.28 12.71
C THR A 26 2.73 -3.51 12.67
N ASP A 27 2.20 -4.14 13.71
CA ASP A 27 0.82 -4.64 13.80
C ASP A 27 -0.10 -3.62 13.13
N ASP A 28 -0.54 -3.89 11.90
CA ASP A 28 -1.21 -2.89 11.08
C ASP A 28 -2.62 -2.76 11.63
N ARG A 29 -2.74 -2.03 12.75
CA ARG A 29 -3.97 -1.84 13.53
C ARG A 29 -5.12 -1.24 12.72
N HIS A 30 -4.86 -0.89 11.46
CA HIS A 30 -5.84 -0.42 10.50
C HIS A 30 -6.50 -1.57 9.72
N ALA A 31 -5.76 -2.66 9.49
CA ALA A 31 -6.33 -3.94 9.10
C ALA A 31 -7.25 -4.45 10.22
N GLU A 32 -8.30 -5.18 9.84
CA GLU A 32 -9.40 -5.66 10.69
C GLU A 32 -10.23 -4.54 11.38
N TYR A 33 -9.88 -3.27 11.18
CA TYR A 33 -10.69 -2.12 11.61
C TYR A 33 -11.34 -1.40 10.42
N TYR A 34 -10.57 -1.07 9.38
CA TYR A 34 -11.05 -0.36 8.18
C TYR A 34 -11.20 -1.27 6.95
N TYR A 35 -10.44 -2.36 6.88
CA TYR A 35 -10.36 -3.29 5.77
C TYR A 35 -9.89 -4.66 6.29
N PRO A 36 -10.22 -5.79 5.65
CA PRO A 36 -9.71 -7.10 6.05
C PRO A 36 -8.19 -7.19 5.84
N THR A 37 -7.53 -8.13 6.50
CA THR A 37 -6.11 -8.41 6.31
C THR A 37 -5.77 -8.50 4.82
N PRO A 38 -4.79 -7.73 4.30
CA PRO A 38 -4.46 -7.73 2.89
C PRO A 38 -4.09 -9.11 2.36
N GLU A 39 -4.87 -9.61 1.40
CA GLU A 39 -4.61 -10.88 0.72
C GLU A 39 -3.61 -10.72 -0.43
N SER A 40 -3.37 -9.47 -0.88
CA SER A 40 -2.42 -9.16 -1.94
C SER A 40 -1.60 -7.92 -1.61
N SER A 41 -0.31 -7.98 -1.96
CA SER A 41 0.62 -6.87 -1.78
C SER A 41 1.54 -6.68 -2.98
N GLU A 42 1.95 -5.44 -3.25
CA GLU A 42 3.00 -5.13 -4.22
C GLU A 42 3.91 -4.00 -3.74
N ILE A 43 5.12 -3.95 -4.29
CA ILE A 43 6.08 -2.86 -4.09
C ILE A 43 6.06 -1.98 -5.34
N TYR A 44 5.77 -0.70 -5.15
CA TYR A 44 5.88 0.31 -6.19
C TYR A 44 7.18 1.10 -6.02
N ASN A 45 8.10 0.96 -6.96
CA ASN A 45 9.32 1.78 -7.01
C ASN A 45 9.02 3.07 -7.76
N ALA A 46 8.86 4.17 -7.03
CA ALA A 46 8.55 5.46 -7.60
C ALA A 46 9.78 6.05 -8.31
N ARG A 47 9.51 6.87 -9.34
CA ARG A 47 10.57 7.54 -10.13
C ARG A 47 10.87 8.95 -9.64
N VAL A 48 10.27 9.32 -8.52
CA VAL A 48 10.34 10.64 -7.90
C VAL A 48 10.78 10.51 -6.46
N GLN A 49 11.37 11.58 -5.93
CA GLN A 49 11.77 11.62 -4.53
C GLN A 49 10.72 12.37 -3.71
N THR A 50 10.53 11.95 -2.46
CA THR A 50 9.69 12.68 -1.51
C THR A 50 10.23 14.09 -1.34
N LEU A 51 9.32 15.08 -1.39
CA LEU A 51 9.72 16.48 -1.22
C LEU A 51 10.22 16.71 0.21
N PRO A 52 11.30 17.49 0.40
CA PRO A 52 11.86 17.76 1.74
C PRO A 52 10.84 18.30 2.76
N GLU A 53 9.86 19.07 2.28
CA GLU A 53 8.81 19.68 3.09
C GLU A 53 7.49 18.89 3.15
N SER A 54 7.51 17.63 2.70
CA SER A 54 6.35 16.72 2.82
C SER A 54 6.20 16.15 4.23
N ASP A 55 5.55 16.93 5.08
CA ASP A 55 5.24 16.56 6.46
C ASP A 55 3.83 15.96 6.64
N ARG A 56 3.52 15.60 7.89
CA ARG A 56 2.21 15.09 8.30
C ARG A 56 1.06 16.05 7.96
N SER A 57 1.28 17.36 8.13
CA SER A 57 0.26 18.38 7.87
C SER A 57 -0.10 18.43 6.39
N ARG A 58 0.89 18.35 5.50
CA ARG A 58 0.68 18.27 4.06
C ARG A 58 -0.11 17.05 3.64
N ARG A 59 0.20 15.86 4.17
CA ARG A 59 -0.54 14.63 3.85
C ARG A 59 -2.01 14.72 4.29
N ILE A 60 -2.26 15.23 5.50
CA ILE A 60 -3.63 15.45 5.98
C ILE A 60 -4.35 16.48 5.12
N GLY A 61 -3.70 17.60 4.80
CA GLY A 61 -4.27 18.65 3.95
C GLY A 61 -4.63 18.13 2.57
N PHE A 62 -3.75 17.33 1.95
CA PHE A 62 -3.99 16.67 0.68
C PHE A 62 -5.24 15.78 0.73
N VAL A 63 -5.31 14.87 1.70
CA VAL A 63 -6.45 13.94 1.79
C VAL A 63 -7.74 14.68 2.13
N THR A 64 -7.69 15.72 2.97
CA THR A 64 -8.85 16.56 3.27
C THR A 64 -9.37 17.26 2.01
N ALA A 65 -8.47 17.84 1.20
CA ALA A 65 -8.84 18.48 -0.05
C ALA A 65 -9.40 17.49 -1.07
N LEU A 66 -8.79 16.30 -1.19
CA LEU A 66 -9.29 15.22 -2.06
C LEU A 66 -10.68 14.77 -1.64
N THR A 67 -10.90 14.53 -0.34
CA THR A 67 -12.22 14.15 0.20
C THR A 67 -13.25 15.24 -0.04
N LYS A 68 -12.89 16.51 0.18
CA LYS A 68 -13.79 17.64 -0.13
C LYS A 68 -14.18 17.63 -1.61
N GLN A 69 -13.21 17.51 -2.52
CA GLN A 69 -13.47 17.46 -3.95
C GLN A 69 -14.37 16.29 -4.35
N LEU A 70 -14.20 15.13 -3.69
CA LEU A 70 -15.03 13.95 -3.92
C LEU A 70 -16.48 14.15 -3.44
N LEU A 71 -16.67 14.80 -2.28
CA LEU A 71 -17.99 15.09 -1.72
C LEU A 71 -18.73 16.22 -2.46
N GLU A 72 -18.00 17.11 -3.14
CA GLU A 72 -18.57 18.17 -3.96
C GLU A 72 -19.01 17.69 -5.35
N GLN A 73 -18.72 16.42 -5.73
CA GLN A 73 -19.18 15.87 -7.00
C GLN A 73 -20.70 15.68 -7.01
N ARG A 74 -21.29 15.76 -8.22
CA ARG A 74 -22.73 15.59 -8.42
C ARG A 74 -23.24 14.21 -7.99
N TYR A 75 -22.37 13.21 -7.99
CA TYR A 75 -22.70 11.84 -7.65
C TYR A 75 -21.71 11.32 -6.62
N ASP A 76 -22.22 10.49 -5.70
CA ASP A 76 -21.39 9.80 -4.70
C ASP A 76 -20.36 8.90 -5.41
N PRO A 77 -19.05 9.10 -5.16
CA PRO A 77 -18.02 8.24 -5.71
C PRO A 77 -18.12 6.78 -5.24
N GLY A 78 -18.84 6.50 -4.15
CA GLY A 78 -19.05 5.15 -3.61
C GLY A 78 -17.80 4.56 -2.94
N TYR A 79 -16.87 5.41 -2.52
CA TYR A 79 -15.69 5.04 -1.75
C TYR A 79 -15.27 6.18 -0.81
N ALA A 80 -14.65 5.81 0.30
CA ALA A 80 -13.99 6.73 1.22
C ALA A 80 -12.49 6.75 0.98
N VAL A 81 -11.85 7.90 1.20
CA VAL A 81 -10.39 8.05 1.20
C VAL A 81 -9.94 8.80 2.46
N PHE A 82 -8.94 8.28 3.14
CA PHE A 82 -8.43 8.85 4.38
C PHE A 82 -6.96 8.49 4.62
N ALA A 83 -6.25 9.30 5.41
CA ALA A 83 -4.89 9.01 5.85
C ALA A 83 -4.86 8.45 7.28
N LYS A 84 -3.94 7.52 7.54
CA LYS A 84 -3.63 6.91 8.84
C LYS A 84 -2.11 6.73 8.99
N GLY A 85 -1.69 6.12 10.11
CA GLY A 85 -0.31 6.18 10.58
C GLY A 85 -0.07 7.38 11.51
N ASP A 86 0.99 7.32 12.30
CA ASP A 86 1.32 8.36 13.28
C ASP A 86 1.68 9.68 12.58
N ASN A 87 2.32 9.57 11.41
CA ASN A 87 2.67 10.68 10.53
C ASN A 87 1.72 10.81 9.32
N ALA A 88 0.54 10.18 9.33
CA ALA A 88 -0.40 10.19 8.20
C ALA A 88 0.20 9.62 6.88
N GLU A 89 1.16 8.72 6.98
CA GLU A 89 1.95 8.11 5.90
C GLU A 89 1.25 6.94 5.16
N LYS A 90 0.09 6.49 5.67
CA LYS A 90 -0.71 5.42 5.03
C LYS A 90 -1.98 6.00 4.42
N LEU A 91 -2.13 5.94 3.09
CA LEU A 91 -3.39 6.27 2.42
C LEU A 91 -4.27 5.03 2.37
N ILE A 92 -5.53 5.16 2.76
CA ILE A 92 -6.51 4.06 2.72
C ILE A 92 -7.71 4.50 1.89
N ILE A 93 -8.12 3.62 0.97
CA ILE A 93 -9.30 3.78 0.12
C ILE A 93 -10.19 2.55 0.31
N VAL A 94 -11.45 2.77 0.71
CA VAL A 94 -12.39 1.67 0.98
C VAL A 94 -13.68 1.90 0.22
N ALA A 95 -14.16 0.88 -0.50
CA ALA A 95 -15.48 0.94 -1.11
C ALA A 95 -16.57 1.06 -0.04
N LEU A 96 -17.62 1.81 -0.33
CA LEU A 96 -18.80 1.93 0.52
C LEU A 96 -20.01 1.14 -0.03
N GLN A 97 -19.78 0.38 -1.10
CA GLN A 97 -20.81 -0.37 -1.82
C GLN A 97 -20.25 -1.72 -2.29
N ASP A 98 -21.08 -2.75 -2.17
CA ASP A 98 -20.74 -4.10 -2.58
C ASP A 98 -20.34 -4.20 -4.06
N GLY A 99 -19.45 -5.14 -4.36
CA GLY A 99 -19.02 -5.43 -5.72
C GLY A 99 -18.08 -4.38 -6.32
N ARG A 100 -17.55 -3.44 -5.53
CA ARG A 100 -16.49 -2.50 -5.94
C ARG A 100 -15.14 -2.93 -5.36
N PHE A 101 -14.05 -2.66 -6.08
CA PHE A 101 -12.66 -2.91 -5.66
C PHE A 101 -12.27 -4.35 -5.27
N ASN A 102 -13.17 -5.32 -5.32
CA ASN A 102 -12.96 -6.74 -4.98
C ASN A 102 -11.96 -7.52 -5.87
N THR A 103 -11.13 -6.85 -6.66
CA THR A 103 -10.03 -7.45 -7.43
C THR A 103 -8.87 -6.46 -7.54
N ILE A 104 -7.66 -6.99 -7.73
CA ILE A 104 -6.48 -6.16 -8.02
C ILE A 104 -6.68 -5.30 -9.29
N TYR A 105 -7.39 -5.81 -10.29
CA TYR A 105 -7.63 -5.09 -11.54
C TYR A 105 -8.51 -3.86 -11.35
N ARG A 106 -9.57 -3.97 -10.53
CA ARG A 106 -10.44 -2.84 -10.19
C ARG A 106 -9.69 -1.81 -9.34
N SER A 107 -8.84 -2.26 -8.43
CA SER A 107 -7.98 -1.40 -7.62
C SER A 107 -6.99 -0.61 -8.50
N ARG A 108 -6.33 -1.26 -9.47
CA ARG A 108 -5.45 -0.57 -10.44
C ARG A 108 -6.21 0.36 -11.38
N ALA A 109 -7.44 0.02 -11.78
CA ALA A 109 -8.28 0.90 -12.58
C ALA A 109 -8.64 2.20 -11.82
N LEU A 110 -8.90 2.11 -10.51
CA LEU A 110 -9.07 3.29 -9.66
C LEU A 110 -7.81 4.16 -9.66
N LEU A 111 -6.64 3.56 -9.43
CA LEU A 111 -5.36 4.30 -9.44
C LEU A 111 -5.08 4.98 -10.79
N ALA A 112 -5.47 4.35 -11.90
CA ALA A 112 -5.38 4.95 -13.23
C ALA A 112 -6.31 6.18 -13.37
N ASN A 113 -7.54 6.10 -12.87
CA ASN A 113 -8.45 7.26 -12.84
C ASN A 113 -7.90 8.40 -11.96
N LEU A 114 -7.39 8.07 -10.77
CA LEU A 114 -6.76 9.05 -9.88
C LEU A 114 -5.50 9.68 -10.52
N THR A 115 -4.77 8.92 -11.34
CA THR A 115 -3.64 9.44 -12.12
C THR A 115 -4.10 10.49 -13.13
N ALA A 116 -5.19 10.23 -13.86
CA ALA A 116 -5.74 11.19 -14.81
C ALA A 116 -6.15 12.50 -14.14
N ILE A 117 -6.76 12.44 -12.94
CA ILE A 117 -7.14 13.61 -12.16
C ILE A 117 -5.90 14.34 -11.63
N ALA A 118 -4.92 13.62 -11.08
CA ALA A 118 -3.69 14.20 -10.54
C ALA A 118 -2.93 15.02 -11.59
N ARG A 119 -2.86 14.53 -12.84
CA ARG A 119 -2.21 15.20 -13.97
C ARG A 119 -2.77 16.58 -14.32
N LEU A 120 -4.00 16.87 -13.91
CA LEU A 120 -4.63 18.18 -14.13
C LEU A 120 -4.20 19.22 -13.10
N THR A 121 -3.53 18.81 -12.02
CA THR A 121 -3.13 19.72 -10.95
C THR A 121 -1.80 20.40 -11.26
N PRO A 122 -1.66 21.72 -10.98
CA PRO A 122 -0.38 22.42 -11.14
C PRO A 122 0.76 21.79 -10.33
N PHE A 123 0.44 21.27 -9.14
CA PHE A 123 1.39 20.59 -8.27
C PHE A 123 2.02 19.37 -8.98
N PHE A 124 1.21 18.49 -9.55
CA PHE A 124 1.72 17.32 -10.25
C PHE A 124 2.56 17.70 -11.48
N GLN A 125 2.14 18.71 -12.24
CA GLN A 125 2.86 19.21 -13.41
C GLN A 125 4.21 19.85 -13.05
N GLN A 126 4.32 20.46 -11.87
CA GLN A 126 5.54 21.11 -11.40
C GLN A 126 6.59 20.12 -10.89
N TYR A 127 6.14 19.06 -10.20
CA TYR A 127 7.04 18.16 -9.47
C TYR A 127 7.23 16.79 -10.14
N THR A 128 6.58 16.54 -11.28
CA THR A 128 6.69 15.27 -12.01
C THR A 128 6.78 15.47 -13.52
N LEU A 129 7.20 14.42 -14.23
CA LEU A 129 6.93 14.29 -15.66
C LEU A 129 5.51 13.75 -15.82
N ALA A 130 4.53 14.63 -16.03
CA ALA A 130 3.13 14.31 -15.87
C ALA A 130 2.64 13.15 -16.76
N ASP A 131 3.19 12.98 -17.96
CA ASP A 131 2.87 11.90 -18.90
C ASP A 131 3.43 10.53 -18.47
N LEU A 132 4.59 10.51 -17.81
CA LEU A 132 5.25 9.30 -17.32
C LEU A 132 4.87 8.91 -15.89
N SER A 133 4.32 9.86 -15.12
CA SER A 133 4.05 9.71 -13.69
C SER A 133 2.62 9.24 -13.42
N THR A 134 2.46 8.60 -12.28
CA THR A 134 1.22 7.98 -11.79
C THR A 134 0.74 8.61 -10.49
N PHE A 135 -0.47 8.26 -10.05
CA PHE A 135 -0.95 8.64 -8.72
C PHE A 135 -0.02 8.14 -7.59
N LEU A 136 0.64 6.99 -7.77
CA LEU A 136 1.59 6.47 -6.79
C LEU A 136 2.87 7.33 -6.72
N ASP A 137 3.29 7.96 -7.83
CA ASP A 137 4.36 8.95 -7.81
C ASP A 137 3.94 10.22 -7.04
N LEU A 138 2.67 10.65 -7.15
CA LEU A 138 2.14 11.73 -6.30
C LEU A 138 2.18 11.33 -4.82
N MET A 139 1.81 10.09 -4.50
CA MET A 139 1.88 9.59 -3.12
C MET A 139 3.32 9.62 -2.60
N LYS A 140 4.29 9.19 -3.41
CA LYS A 140 5.72 9.29 -3.07
C LYS A 140 6.17 10.73 -2.82
N LEU A 141 5.83 11.67 -3.71
CA LEU A 141 6.17 13.09 -3.55
C LEU A 141 5.68 13.66 -2.21
N LEU A 142 4.46 13.28 -1.82
CA LEU A 142 3.82 13.70 -0.58
C LEU A 142 4.30 12.93 0.67
N GLY A 143 5.18 11.94 0.49
CA GLY A 143 5.74 11.14 1.58
C GLY A 143 4.77 10.12 2.16
N PHE A 144 3.82 9.63 1.36
CA PHE A 144 3.11 8.41 1.71
C PHE A 144 4.00 7.19 1.45
N GLU A 145 3.95 6.23 2.35
CA GLU A 145 4.75 5.00 2.33
C GLU A 145 3.89 3.79 1.95
N GLN A 146 2.57 3.89 2.13
CA GLN A 146 1.63 2.80 1.87
C GLN A 146 0.33 3.33 1.26
N VAL A 147 -0.21 2.61 0.29
CA VAL A 147 -1.59 2.76 -0.19
C VAL A 147 -2.33 1.45 -0.01
N THR A 148 -3.50 1.47 0.62
CA THR A 148 -4.37 0.30 0.75
C THR A 148 -5.71 0.56 0.06
N ILE A 149 -6.13 -0.36 -0.79
CA ILE A 149 -7.41 -0.33 -1.48
C ILE A 149 -8.20 -1.57 -1.09
N SER A 150 -9.45 -1.40 -0.64
CA SER A 150 -10.28 -2.51 -0.18
C SER A 150 -11.73 -2.37 -0.64
N ASP A 151 -12.41 -3.49 -0.79
CA ASP A 151 -13.87 -3.54 -0.97
C ASP A 151 -14.64 -3.34 0.34
N GLY A 152 -13.95 -3.24 1.48
CA GLY A 152 -14.56 -3.10 2.80
C GLY A 152 -15.15 -4.39 3.37
N ALA A 153 -14.94 -5.53 2.70
CA ALA A 153 -15.52 -6.81 3.07
C ALA A 153 -14.47 -7.94 3.08
N GLN A 154 -14.08 -8.44 1.90
CA GLN A 154 -13.25 -9.64 1.78
C GLN A 154 -11.91 -9.38 1.11
N PHE A 155 -11.80 -8.29 0.35
CA PHE A 155 -10.63 -7.98 -0.45
C PHE A 155 -9.90 -6.76 0.09
N ALA A 156 -8.58 -6.89 0.25
CA ALA A 156 -7.69 -5.76 0.43
C ALA A 156 -6.38 -5.96 -0.35
N HIS A 157 -5.97 -4.90 -1.04
CA HIS A 157 -4.71 -4.81 -1.76
C HIS A 157 -3.84 -3.71 -1.16
N GLN A 158 -2.61 -4.06 -0.79
CA GLN A 158 -1.65 -3.14 -0.19
C GLN A 158 -0.49 -2.86 -1.14
N ILE A 159 -0.12 -1.60 -1.26
CA ILE A 159 0.98 -1.14 -2.10
C ILE A 159 1.98 -0.42 -1.20
N GLU A 160 3.19 -0.97 -1.07
CA GLU A 160 4.32 -0.31 -0.42
C GLU A 160 5.01 0.61 -1.42
N ILE A 161 5.24 1.87 -1.06
CA ILE A 161 5.83 2.87 -1.93
C ILE A 161 7.30 3.07 -1.54
N ARG A 162 8.20 2.81 -2.49
CA ARG A 162 9.65 2.97 -2.33
C ARG A 162 10.22 4.07 -3.19
#